data_AF-A0A0K2RPK0-F1
#
_entry.id   AF-A0A0K2RPK0-F1
#
_cell.length_a   1.000
_cell.length_b   1.000
_cell.length_c   1.000
_cell.angle_alpha   90.00
_cell.angle_beta   90.00
_cell.angle_gamma   90.00
#
_symmetry.space_group_name_H-M   'P 1'
#
loop_
_entity.id
_entity.type
_entity.pdbx_description
1 polymer ?
#
loop_
_entity_poly.entity_id
_entity_poly.type
_entity_poly.pdbx_seq_one_letter_code
_entity_poly.pdbx_strand_id
1 'polypeptide(L)' 'MTSTVEIGQLWIPDSLDADDAKDFLAAVEVSRRVRMQIWGTDDLAYTPLEKLLELGDPYERQVILVAASTAALSVR' A
#
# COMPACT_ATOMS: atom_id res chain seq x y z
N MET A 1 -2.76 -25.44 -5.57
CA MET A 1 -1.86 -24.77 -4.60
C MET A 1 -2.74 -23.94 -3.70
N THR A 2 -2.70 -24.19 -2.39
CA THR A 2 -3.44 -23.37 -1.43
C THR A 2 -2.47 -22.29 -0.94
N SER A 3 -2.77 -21.03 -1.23
CA SER A 3 -2.03 -19.89 -0.70
C SER A 3 -2.68 -19.46 0.61
N THR A 4 -1.88 -19.24 1.64
CA THR A 4 -2.36 -18.57 2.85
C THR A 4 -2.28 -17.07 2.63
N VAL A 5 -3.37 -16.36 2.89
CA VAL A 5 -3.42 -14.90 2.86
C VAL A 5 -3.48 -14.39 4.29
N GLU A 6 -2.56 -13.51 4.64
CA GLU A 6 -2.51 -12.83 5.93
C GLU A 6 -2.78 -11.34 5.72
N ILE A 7 -3.57 -10.75 6.63
CA ILE A 7 -3.87 -9.32 6.64
C ILE A 7 -3.01 -8.66 7.71
N GLY A 8 -2.13 -7.76 7.30
CA GLY A 8 -1.29 -6.96 8.16
C GLY A 8 -1.71 -5.49 8.20
N GLN A 9 -1.13 -4.76 9.15
CA GLN A 9 -1.24 -3.31 9.23
C GLN A 9 0.09 -2.67 8.86
N LEU A 10 0.04 -1.70 7.97
CA LEU A 10 1.16 -0.86 7.57
C LEU A 10 0.97 0.54 8.16
N TRP A 11 1.93 0.99 8.95
CA TRP A 11 1.97 2.36 9.45
C TRP A 11 2.32 3.33 8.32
N ILE A 12 1.70 4.51 8.35
CA ILE A 12 2.07 5.59 7.45
C ILE A 12 3.41 6.17 7.91
N PRO A 13 4.42 6.24 7.03
CA PRO A 13 5.72 6.79 7.37
C PRO A 13 5.62 8.31 7.56
N ASP A 14 6.54 8.90 8.31
CA ASP A 14 6.55 10.36 8.53
C ASP A 14 7.10 11.13 7.32
N SER A 15 7.83 10.45 6.42
CA SER A 15 8.40 10.99 5.18
C SER A 15 8.54 9.89 4.13
N LEU A 16 8.54 10.27 2.85
CA LEU A 16 8.80 9.36 1.73
C LEU A 16 10.27 8.90 1.65
N ASP A 17 11.18 9.63 2.29
CA ASP A 17 12.61 9.30 2.32
C ASP A 17 12.99 8.39 3.51
N ALA A 18 12.02 8.06 4.37
CA ALA A 18 12.27 7.18 5.52
C ALA A 18 12.54 5.74 5.07
N ASP A 19 13.37 5.02 5.84
CA ASP A 19 13.76 3.64 5.51
C ASP A 19 12.56 2.67 5.42
N ASP A 20 11.50 2.97 6.18
CA ASP A 20 10.24 2.22 6.25
C ASP A 20 9.20 2.64 5.20
N ALA A 21 9.49 3.64 4.36
CA ALA A 21 8.54 4.13 3.36
C ALA A 21 8.30 3.15 2.20
N LYS A 22 9.17 2.15 2.00
CA LYS A 22 9.12 1.23 0.85
C LYS A 22 7.79 0.50 0.72
N ASP A 23 7.25 0.00 1.83
CA ASP A 23 5.98 -0.73 1.82
C ASP A 23 4.80 0.23 1.58
N PHE A 24 4.89 1.47 2.05
CA PHE A 24 3.92 2.52 1.74
C PHE A 24 3.91 2.85 0.25
N LEU A 25 5.08 3.07 -0.37
CA LEU A 25 5.20 3.32 -1.80
C LEU A 25 4.59 2.17 -2.63
N ALA A 26 4.83 0.92 -2.23
CA ALA A 26 4.25 -0.25 -2.88
C ALA A 26 2.71 -0.29 -2.74
N ALA A 27 2.18 0.02 -1.55
CA ALA A 27 0.73 0.08 -1.32
C ALA A 27 0.04 1.20 -2.12
N VAL A 28 0.69 2.37 -2.25
CA VAL A 28 0.20 3.46 -3.09
C VAL A 28 0.18 3.02 -4.56
N GLU A 29 1.22 2.36 -5.05
CA GLU A 29 1.27 1.88 -6.44
C GLU A 29 0.15 0.88 -6.76
N VAL A 30 -0.16 -0.04 -5.84
CA VAL A 30 -1.33 -0.94 -5.99
C VAL A 30 -2.63 -0.13 -6.10
N SER A 31 -2.81 0.87 -5.23
CA SER A 31 -3.98 1.74 -5.25
C SER A 31 -4.08 2.57 -6.54
N ARG A 32 -2.93 3.03 -7.07
CA ARG A 32 -2.85 3.76 -8.34
C ARG A 32 -3.29 2.89 -9.51
N ARG A 33 -2.82 1.63 -9.58
CA ARG A 33 -3.22 0.68 -10.64
C ARG A 33 -4.72 0.43 -10.64
N VAL A 34 -5.33 0.26 -9.47
CA VAL A 34 -6.78 0.10 -9.35
C VAL A 34 -7.52 1.33 -9.88
N ARG A 35 -7.05 2.55 -9.54
CA ARG A 35 -7.65 3.80 -10.04
C ARG A 35 -7.51 3.95 -11.55
N MET A 36 -6.33 3.65 -12.10
CA MET A 36 -6.11 3.67 -13.55
C MET A 36 -7.03 2.67 -14.27
N GLN A 37 -7.27 1.48 -13.68
CA GLN A 37 -8.19 0.51 -14.24
C GLN A 37 -9.65 1.00 -14.23
N ILE A 38 -10.06 1.74 -13.20
CA ILE A 38 -11.43 2.28 -13.07
C ILE A 38 -11.65 3.47 -14.01
N TRP A 39 -10.69 4.39 -14.08
CA TRP A 39 -10.89 5.69 -14.72
C TRP A 39 -10.18 5.85 -16.07
N GLY A 40 -9.25 4.96 -16.41
CA GLY A 40 -8.49 5.01 -17.66
C GLY A 40 -7.45 6.15 -17.74
N THR A 41 -7.24 6.89 -16.65
CA THR A 41 -6.24 7.97 -16.54
C THR A 41 -5.55 7.91 -15.17
N ASP A 42 -4.29 8.36 -15.11
CA ASP A 42 -3.53 8.51 -13.88
C ASP A 42 -3.74 9.88 -13.19
N ASP A 43 -4.39 10.83 -13.85
CA ASP A 43 -4.77 12.14 -13.27
C ASP A 43 -5.64 12.01 -12.00
N LEU A 44 -6.39 10.92 -11.90
CA LEU A 44 -7.28 10.63 -10.77
C LEU A 44 -6.66 9.67 -9.74
N ALA A 45 -5.37 9.35 -9.92
CA ALA A 45 -4.61 8.49 -9.04
C ALA A 45 -3.63 9.30 -8.19
N TYR A 46 -3.81 9.25 -6.87
CA TYR A 46 -2.90 9.90 -5.92
C TYR A 46 -1.46 9.42 -6.11
N THR A 47 -0.53 10.37 -6.21
CA THR A 47 0.91 10.13 -6.09
C THR A 47 1.27 9.75 -4.64
N PRO A 48 2.47 9.20 -4.39
CA PRO A 48 2.90 8.91 -3.02
C PRO A 48 2.88 10.12 -2.09
N LEU A 49 3.29 11.30 -2.57
CA LEU A 49 3.28 12.52 -1.75
C LEU A 49 1.84 12.95 -1.43
N GLU A 50 0.96 12.97 -2.43
CA GLU A 50 -0.43 13.34 -2.19
C GLU A 50 -1.12 12.35 -1.25
N LYS A 51 -0.82 11.06 -1.37
CA LYS A 51 -1.37 10.03 -0.49
C LYS A 51 -0.83 10.16 0.93
N LEU A 52 0.45 10.48 1.09
CA LEU A 52 1.06 10.73 2.41
C LEU A 52 0.39 11.93 3.09
N LEU A 53 0.18 13.02 2.36
CA LEU A 53 -0.49 14.22 2.87
C LEU A 53 -1.97 13.97 3.18
N GLU A 54 -2.67 13.16 2.38
CA GLU A 54 -4.07 12.78 2.62
C GLU A 54 -4.24 11.94 3.90
N LEU A 55 -3.23 11.13 4.26
CA LEU A 55 -3.25 10.30 5.48
C LEU A 55 -2.50 10.94 6.66
N GLY A 56 -1.86 12.09 6.44
CA GLY A 56 -1.04 12.81 7.40
C GLY A 56 -1.86 13.58 8.42
N ASP A 57 -2.52 12.87 9.33
CA ASP A 57 -3.26 13.46 10.45
C ASP A 57 -2.34 13.59 11.70
N PRO A 58 -2.14 14.81 12.24
CA PRO A 58 -1.25 15.04 13.39
C PRO A 58 -1.81 14.56 14.74
N TYR A 59 -3.11 14.25 14.81
CA TYR A 59 -3.80 13.83 16.02
C TYR A 59 -4.09 12.33 16.04
N GLU A 60 -4.26 11.70 14.87
CA GLU A 60 -4.55 10.27 14.75
C GLU A 60 -3.71 9.62 13.65
N ARG A 61 -2.79 8.73 14.04
CA ARG A 61 -1.96 8.02 13.06
C ARG A 61 -2.78 6.98 12.31
N GLN A 62 -2.91 7.16 11.01
CA GLN A 62 -3.60 6.20 10.15
C GLN A 62 -2.74 4.96 9.85
N VAL A 63 -3.40 3.90 9.35
CA VAL A 63 -2.76 2.68 8.86
C VAL A 63 -3.38 2.25 7.53
N ILE A 64 -2.62 1.54 6.71
CA ILE A 64 -3.12 0.81 5.54
C ILE A 64 -3.18 -0.67 5.88
N LEU A 65 -4.30 -1.33 5.57
CA LEU A 65 -4.37 -2.79 5.63
C LEU A 65 -3.74 -3.37 4.36
N VAL A 66 -2.77 -4.26 4.54
CA VAL A 66 -2.05 -4.92 3.44
C VAL A 66 -2.29 -6.42 3.49
N ALA A 67 -2.36 -7.05 2.32
CA ALA A 67 -2.46 -8.50 2.21
C ALA A 67 -1.13 -9.08 1.72
N ALA A 68 -0.60 -10.03 2.47
CA ALA A 68 0.55 -10.82 2.05
C ALA A 68 0.10 -12.25 1.73
N SER A 69 0.62 -12.82 0.65
CA SER A 69 0.35 -14.22 0.30
C SER A 69 1.64 -15.03 0.38
N THR A 70 1.61 -16.11 1.17
CA THR A 70 2.69 -17.10 1.19
C THR A 70 2.22 -18.32 0.41
N ALA A 71 2.93 -18.66 -0.66
CA ALA A 71 2.69 -19.90 -1.38
C ALA A 71 3.23 -21.07 -0.55
N ALA A 72 2.38 -22.04 -0.22
CA ALA A 72 2.85 -23.29 0.38
C ALA A 72 3.76 -24.01 -0.63
N LEU A 73 5.04 -24.16 -0.28
CA LEU A 73 6.01 -24.94 -1.06
C LEU A 73 5.51 -26.38 -1.16
N SER A 74 5.21 -26.81 -2.38
CA SER A 74 4.93 -28.22 -2.68
C SER A 74 6.24 -29.00 -2.55
N VAL A 75 6.48 -29.62 -1.40
CA VAL A 75 7.52 -30.66 -1.28
C VAL A 75 7.04 -31.84 -2.13
N ARG A 76 7.70 -32.05 -3.27
CA ARG A 76 7.60 -33.28 -4.05
C ARG A 76 8.71 -34.23 -3.63
#